data_AF-M7XIM9-F1
#
_entry.id   AF-M7XIM9-F1
#
_cell.length_a   1.000
_cell.length_b   1.000
_cell.length_c   1.000
_cell.angle_alpha   90.00
_cell.angle_beta   90.00
_cell.angle_gamma   90.00
#
_symmetry.space_group_name_H-M   'P 1'
#
loop_
_entity.id
_entity.type
_entity.pdbx_description
1 polymer ?
#
loop_
_entity_poly.entity_id
_entity_poly.type
_entity_poly.pdbx_seq_one_letter_code
_entity_poly.pdbx_strand_id
1 'polypeptide(L)'
;MPASQLAKRGQSSISSSPPVPSYILRGHAASVSCVRFSRCARFIFTGDTDGFVAVWDLQSFRPRFFWKAHEQGVLSVAEHGNGILTQGRDNMVHFFRLTTPSVQNGTATTLDHGAATAVPSPSSPSTGIKPAWSIDVNAMNFCRMSVMRLGDRKGKGKEREGQVDAMPEEALMAVPSLTKDDFVDIFHVPSKARLHRSVGKDAFPLGVKTGTIMALHLFHLPSSRPPDPDSSATLSTAPEPSTSAHVSSPSSATSETPPPAPQLHLLIGYESGHLALFRFSPTASFEQLDGDSERVQGVWAPKEGKMVEENEGWELVWSEKGHRDAVMSLAVTRDHRFAFTVAADHFICKYRVFDINEQEALLPRIHVEPTVSPGKSAVAVRSDGKLLATAGWDGELRLYSAKSLQPLAVLSHHRSSLQALVFAPLEPDEASFLVDSNDDSDSEDDGGRGKGGRAKAWFATGGQEAKVSLWEVYPPSW
;
A
#
# COMPACT_ATOMS: atom_id res chain seq x y z
N MET A 1 46.79 30.01 -19.72
CA MET A 1 47.54 29.07 -18.85
C MET A 1 47.16 29.39 -17.40
N PRO A 2 46.84 28.40 -16.56
CA PRO A 2 45.72 28.48 -15.61
C PRO A 2 46.10 28.97 -14.21
N ALA A 3 45.17 29.65 -13.56
CA ALA A 3 45.17 29.93 -12.12
C ALA A 3 44.67 28.69 -11.37
N SER A 4 45.59 27.81 -11.01
CA SER A 4 45.37 26.80 -9.98
C SER A 4 45.75 27.38 -8.63
N GLN A 5 44.90 27.14 -7.63
CA GLN A 5 45.04 27.39 -6.17
C GLN A 5 44.02 28.39 -5.62
N LEU A 6 42.91 27.86 -5.12
CA LEU A 6 42.02 28.29 -4.02
C LEU A 6 40.73 27.46 -4.27
N ALA A 7 40.28 26.50 -3.46
CA ALA A 7 40.32 26.37 -2.03
C ALA A 7 40.39 24.89 -1.63
N LYS A 8 41.38 24.53 -0.81
CA LYS A 8 41.30 23.38 0.10
C LYS A 8 41.00 23.96 1.48
N ARG A 9 39.74 23.90 1.91
CA ARG A 9 39.37 24.13 3.32
C ARG A 9 38.58 22.91 3.78
N GLY A 10 39.08 22.33 4.87
CA GLY A 10 38.93 20.92 5.23
C GLY A 10 37.48 20.48 5.43
N GLN A 11 37.10 19.44 4.70
CA GLN A 11 36.18 18.45 5.22
C GLN A 11 37.01 17.50 6.07
N SER A 12 36.77 17.51 7.38
CA SER A 12 37.15 16.42 8.26
C SER A 12 36.49 15.16 7.70
N SER A 13 37.30 14.31 7.06
CA SER A 13 36.88 13.01 6.58
C SER A 13 36.53 12.13 7.77
N ILE A 14 35.27 12.13 8.17
CA ILE A 14 34.70 10.96 8.83
C ILE A 14 34.74 9.90 7.74
N SER A 15 35.69 8.99 7.83
CA SER A 15 35.69 7.76 7.04
C SER A 15 34.52 6.90 7.53
N SER A 16 33.30 7.29 7.22
CA SER A 16 32.14 6.44 7.43
C SER A 16 32.25 5.32 6.40
N SER A 17 32.44 4.09 6.87
CA SER A 17 32.20 2.90 6.05
C SER A 17 30.87 3.05 5.31
N PRO A 18 30.74 2.53 4.08
CA PRO A 18 29.48 2.59 3.36
C PRO A 18 28.35 2.04 4.25
N PRO A 19 27.15 2.65 4.19
CA PRO A 19 26.04 2.23 5.03
C PRO A 19 25.73 0.74 4.77
N VAL A 20 25.64 -0.03 5.85
CA VAL A 20 25.33 -1.46 5.82
C VAL A 20 23.92 -1.71 6.36
N PRO A 21 23.24 -2.78 5.90
CA PRO A 21 21.95 -3.13 6.46
C PRO A 21 22.06 -3.50 7.94
N SER A 22 21.06 -3.11 8.73
CA SER A 22 20.95 -3.47 10.15
C SER A 22 20.77 -4.98 10.33
N TYR A 23 20.00 -5.61 9.44
CA TYR A 23 19.76 -7.06 9.44
C TYR A 23 19.64 -7.62 8.02
N ILE A 24 19.98 -8.90 7.87
CA ILE A 24 19.80 -9.66 6.62
C ILE A 24 19.03 -10.93 6.94
N LEU A 25 17.80 -11.02 6.43
CA LEU A 25 16.96 -12.20 6.53
C LEU A 25 17.34 -13.17 5.39
N ARG A 26 17.71 -14.39 5.78
CA ARG A 26 18.15 -15.45 4.86
C ARG A 26 17.21 -16.64 5.01
N GLY A 27 16.64 -17.07 3.90
CA GLY A 27 15.79 -18.26 3.86
C GLY A 27 15.31 -18.56 2.47
N HIS A 28 14.95 -17.58 1.65
CA HIS A 28 14.63 -17.84 0.25
C HIS A 28 15.82 -18.44 -0.52
N ALA A 29 15.51 -19.33 -1.46
CA ALA A 29 16.48 -19.91 -2.39
C ALA A 29 16.45 -19.22 -3.76
N ALA A 30 15.38 -18.49 -4.06
CA ALA A 30 15.15 -17.80 -5.33
C ALA A 30 15.00 -16.29 -5.14
N SER A 31 14.93 -15.54 -6.25
CA SER A 31 14.84 -14.08 -6.23
C SER A 31 13.60 -13.62 -5.45
N VAL A 32 13.79 -12.76 -4.45
CA VAL A 32 12.67 -12.18 -3.68
C VAL A 32 11.98 -11.14 -4.54
N SER A 33 10.74 -11.41 -4.95
CA SER A 33 9.95 -10.60 -5.88
C SER A 33 9.00 -9.62 -5.20
N CYS A 34 8.63 -9.88 -3.94
CA CYS A 34 7.79 -8.99 -3.15
C CYS A 34 8.16 -9.03 -1.66
N VAL A 35 8.00 -7.88 -1.00
CA VAL A 35 8.25 -7.69 0.44
C VAL A 35 7.18 -6.73 0.98
N ARG A 36 6.57 -7.05 2.12
CA ARG A 36 5.56 -6.21 2.77
C ARG A 36 5.70 -6.30 4.29
N PHE A 37 5.69 -5.16 4.97
CA PHE A 37 5.56 -5.15 6.44
C PHE A 37 4.11 -5.42 6.85
N SER A 38 3.94 -6.09 7.98
CA SER A 38 2.64 -6.09 8.66
C SER A 38 2.28 -4.70 9.17
N ARG A 39 0.99 -4.46 9.38
CA ARG A 39 0.46 -3.19 9.90
C ARG A 39 1.00 -2.88 11.29
N CYS A 40 1.20 -3.90 12.13
CA CYS A 40 1.84 -3.77 13.44
C CYS A 40 3.37 -3.64 13.39
N ALA A 41 3.99 -3.63 12.20
CA ALA A 41 5.45 -3.60 12.03
C ALA A 41 6.23 -4.74 12.74
N ARG A 42 5.54 -5.78 13.24
CA ARG A 42 6.14 -6.96 13.89
C ARG A 42 6.55 -8.03 12.89
N PHE A 43 5.89 -8.12 11.74
CA PHE A 43 6.15 -9.15 10.75
C PHE A 43 6.57 -8.56 9.40
N ILE A 44 7.32 -9.36 8.64
CA ILE A 44 7.54 -9.14 7.21
C ILE A 44 7.00 -10.34 6.45
N PHE A 45 6.28 -10.07 5.37
CA PHE A 45 5.88 -11.06 4.39
C PHE A 45 6.75 -10.93 3.16
N THR A 46 7.24 -12.06 2.66
CA THR A 46 8.10 -12.09 1.48
C THR A 46 7.64 -13.21 0.56
N GLY A 47 7.76 -12.98 -0.75
CA GLY A 47 7.51 -13.99 -1.76
C GLY A 47 8.67 -14.04 -2.76
N ASP A 48 8.92 -15.22 -3.33
CA ASP A 48 9.98 -15.42 -4.32
C ASP A 48 9.47 -15.91 -5.67
N THR A 49 10.39 -15.98 -6.63
CA THR A 49 10.12 -16.40 -8.01
C THR A 49 9.80 -17.88 -8.19
N ASP A 50 9.97 -18.70 -7.15
CA ASP A 50 9.67 -20.15 -7.18
C ASP A 50 8.33 -20.49 -6.50
N GLY A 51 7.60 -19.45 -6.06
CA GLY A 51 6.28 -19.57 -5.47
C GLY A 51 6.28 -19.78 -3.95
N PHE A 52 7.42 -19.62 -3.29
CA PHE A 52 7.49 -19.71 -1.83
C PHE A 52 7.16 -18.36 -1.18
N VAL A 53 6.46 -18.45 -0.05
CA VAL A 53 6.13 -17.33 0.82
C VAL A 53 6.72 -17.59 2.20
N ALA A 54 7.25 -16.54 2.82
CA ALA A 54 7.74 -16.56 4.19
C ALA A 54 7.12 -15.44 5.02
N VAL A 55 6.89 -15.74 6.30
CA VAL A 55 6.45 -14.80 7.32
C VAL A 55 7.56 -14.71 8.36
N TRP A 56 8.22 -13.58 8.43
CA TRP A 56 9.34 -13.31 9.35
C TRP A 56 8.83 -12.57 10.57
N ASP A 57 9.22 -13.02 11.74
CA ASP A 57 9.03 -12.26 12.98
C ASP A 57 10.24 -11.35 13.21
N LEU A 58 9.99 -10.05 13.39
CA LEU A 58 11.01 -9.02 13.59
C LEU A 58 11.46 -8.89 15.05
N GLN A 59 10.80 -9.56 15.99
CA GLN A 59 11.28 -9.68 17.35
C GLN A 59 12.42 -10.70 17.43
N SER A 60 12.21 -11.89 16.86
CA SER A 60 13.20 -12.97 16.82
C SER A 60 14.13 -12.94 15.59
N PHE A 61 13.79 -12.18 14.56
CA PHE A 61 14.41 -12.18 13.23
C PHE A 61 14.47 -13.57 12.56
N ARG A 62 13.50 -14.44 12.87
CA ARG A 62 13.38 -15.80 12.32
C ARG A 62 12.10 -15.95 11.50
N PRO A 63 12.07 -16.84 10.49
CA PRO A 63 10.84 -17.19 9.79
C PRO A 63 9.93 -17.98 10.74
N ARG A 64 8.71 -17.50 10.91
CA ARG A 64 7.63 -18.18 11.64
C ARG A 64 6.93 -19.21 10.74
N PHE A 65 6.74 -18.86 9.48
CA PHE A 65 6.14 -19.71 8.46
C PHE A 65 6.96 -19.62 7.17
N PHE A 66 7.08 -20.75 6.47
CA PHE A 66 7.73 -20.82 5.16
C PHE A 66 7.08 -21.93 4.33
N TRP A 67 6.38 -21.64 3.23
CA TRP A 67 5.69 -22.67 2.45
C TRP A 67 5.61 -22.32 0.97
N LYS A 68 5.37 -23.33 0.12
CA LYS A 68 5.07 -23.14 -1.30
C LYS A 68 3.61 -22.73 -1.44
N ALA A 69 3.37 -21.45 -1.66
CA ALA A 69 2.03 -20.88 -1.79
C ALA A 69 1.51 -21.00 -3.23
N HIS A 70 2.40 -20.93 -4.22
CA HIS A 70 2.09 -20.90 -5.64
C HIS A 70 2.98 -21.87 -6.43
N GLU A 71 2.50 -22.31 -7.59
CA GLU A 71 3.28 -23.16 -8.50
C GLU A 71 4.28 -22.35 -9.34
N GLN A 72 3.99 -21.07 -9.54
CA GLN A 72 4.87 -20.09 -10.18
C GLN A 72 5.22 -18.94 -9.22
N GLY A 73 6.10 -18.05 -9.66
CA GLY A 73 6.59 -16.95 -8.84
C GLY A 73 5.50 -16.05 -8.25
N VAL A 74 5.70 -15.65 -7.00
CA VAL A 74 4.81 -14.74 -6.26
C VAL A 74 5.00 -13.32 -6.79
N LEU A 75 3.92 -12.61 -7.09
CA LEU A 75 3.95 -11.21 -7.53
C LEU A 75 3.75 -10.24 -6.37
N SER A 76 2.83 -10.55 -5.46
CA SER A 76 2.41 -9.66 -4.39
C SER A 76 1.95 -10.43 -3.16
N VAL A 77 2.16 -9.84 -1.98
CA VAL A 77 1.64 -10.32 -0.69
C VAL A 77 1.05 -9.14 0.08
N ALA A 78 -0.13 -9.32 0.65
CA ALA A 78 -0.83 -8.30 1.43
C ALA A 78 -1.47 -8.91 2.70
N GLU A 79 -1.41 -8.18 3.82
CA GLU A 79 -2.09 -8.55 5.05
C GLU A 79 -3.60 -8.30 4.94
N HIS A 80 -4.40 -9.28 5.37
CA HIS A 80 -5.86 -9.17 5.39
C HIS A 80 -6.45 -10.03 6.51
N GLY A 81 -7.23 -9.43 7.40
CA GLY A 81 -7.82 -10.04 8.57
C GLY A 81 -6.78 -10.77 9.43
N ASN A 82 -7.04 -12.06 9.67
CA ASN A 82 -6.16 -12.96 10.40
C ASN A 82 -5.22 -13.77 9.49
N GLY A 83 -4.89 -13.23 8.31
CA GLY A 83 -4.12 -13.94 7.32
C GLY A 83 -3.44 -13.02 6.31
N ILE A 84 -3.05 -13.64 5.20
CA ILE A 84 -2.44 -12.93 4.07
C ILE A 84 -3.08 -13.35 2.76
N LEU A 85 -3.16 -12.39 1.84
CA LEU A 85 -3.41 -12.59 0.43
C LEU A 85 -2.08 -12.75 -0.29
N THR A 86 -1.97 -13.73 -1.18
CA THR A 86 -0.80 -13.94 -2.05
C THR A 86 -1.27 -14.03 -3.49
N GLN A 87 -0.61 -13.30 -4.39
CA GLN A 87 -0.87 -13.32 -5.83
C GLN A 87 0.30 -13.98 -6.54
N GLY A 88 0.03 -14.98 -7.37
CA GLY A 88 1.06 -15.71 -8.13
C GLY A 88 0.92 -15.54 -9.63
N ARG A 89 2.01 -15.81 -10.36
CA ARG A 89 2.01 -15.90 -11.84
C ARG A 89 1.26 -17.11 -12.39
N ASP A 90 0.79 -17.99 -11.51
CA ASP A 90 -0.11 -19.10 -11.82
C ASP A 90 -1.58 -18.66 -11.99
N ASN A 91 -1.83 -17.35 -12.14
CA ASN A 91 -3.16 -16.74 -12.33
C ASN A 91 -4.09 -16.93 -11.12
N MET A 92 -3.51 -17.08 -9.93
CA MET A 92 -4.27 -17.27 -8.69
C MET A 92 -3.98 -16.19 -7.67
N VAL A 93 -5.02 -15.81 -6.93
CA VAL A 93 -4.89 -15.22 -5.61
C VAL A 93 -5.35 -16.22 -4.58
N HIS A 94 -4.53 -16.44 -3.56
CA HIS A 94 -4.84 -17.28 -2.41
C HIS A 94 -4.98 -16.43 -1.16
N PHE A 95 -5.93 -16.81 -0.30
CA PHE A 95 -5.94 -16.34 1.08
C PHE A 95 -5.52 -17.47 2.01
N PHE A 96 -4.49 -17.21 2.80
CA PHE A 96 -4.03 -18.12 3.84
C PHE A 96 -4.39 -17.55 5.20
N ARG A 97 -5.20 -18.28 5.95
CA ARG A 97 -5.41 -17.99 7.37
C ARG A 97 -4.17 -18.41 8.13
N LEU A 98 -3.57 -17.49 8.89
CA LEU A 98 -2.35 -17.74 9.64
C LEU A 98 -2.67 -17.70 11.13
N THR A 99 -3.18 -18.82 11.65
CA THR A 99 -3.40 -19.02 13.08
C THR A 99 -2.30 -19.92 13.63
N THR A 100 -1.73 -19.57 14.79
CA THR A 100 -0.96 -20.54 15.58
C THR A 100 -1.96 -21.52 16.18
N PRO A 101 -1.69 -22.84 16.18
CA PRO A 101 -2.56 -23.78 16.90
C PRO A 101 -2.64 -23.36 18.37
N SER A 102 -3.85 -23.05 18.84
CA SER A 102 -4.09 -22.96 20.27
C SER A 102 -3.82 -24.35 20.85
N VAL A 103 -3.01 -24.42 21.90
CA VAL A 103 -2.87 -25.64 22.68
C VAL A 103 -4.25 -25.88 23.31
N GLN A 104 -5.08 -26.71 22.68
CA GLN A 104 -6.28 -27.20 23.33
C GLN A 104 -5.83 -28.10 24.47
N ASN A 105 -6.11 -27.66 25.69
CA ASN A 105 -6.08 -28.51 26.88
C ASN A 105 -6.95 -29.75 26.62
N GLY A 106 -6.32 -30.91 26.40
CA GLY A 106 -7.04 -32.18 26.32
C GLY A 106 -6.42 -33.18 25.36
N THR A 107 -5.51 -34.00 25.88
CA THR A 107 -5.07 -35.30 25.32
C THR A 107 -4.38 -35.27 23.96
N ALA A 108 -3.18 -34.70 23.90
CA ALA A 108 -2.19 -35.11 22.91
C ALA A 108 -1.28 -36.18 23.52
N THR A 109 -1.54 -37.44 23.17
CA THR A 109 -0.59 -38.54 23.37
C THR A 109 0.73 -38.20 22.68
N THR A 110 1.78 -38.01 23.50
CA THR A 110 3.19 -38.27 23.22
C THR A 110 3.71 -37.83 21.84
N LEU A 111 4.24 -36.60 21.77
CA LEU A 111 5.50 -36.36 21.07
C LEU A 111 6.40 -35.51 21.96
N ASP A 112 7.54 -36.12 22.27
CA ASP A 112 8.58 -35.72 23.20
C ASP A 112 8.98 -34.25 23.16
N HIS A 113 9.12 -33.68 24.35
CA HIS A 113 9.99 -32.54 24.60
C HIS A 113 11.43 -32.98 24.33
N GLY A 114 12.12 -32.39 23.34
CA GLY A 114 13.54 -32.70 23.12
C GLY A 114 14.22 -32.28 21.82
N ALA A 115 13.54 -31.62 20.86
CA ALA A 115 14.21 -31.12 19.65
C ALA A 115 13.91 -29.63 19.45
N ALA A 116 14.97 -28.83 19.27
CA ALA A 116 14.85 -27.49 18.71
C ALA A 116 13.98 -27.60 17.44
N THR A 117 12.79 -27.00 17.44
CA THR A 117 11.92 -27.01 16.27
C THR A 117 12.70 -26.40 15.11
N ALA A 118 12.92 -27.20 14.06
CA ALA A 118 13.71 -26.76 12.92
C ALA A 118 13.07 -25.48 12.35
N VAL A 119 13.88 -24.42 12.21
CA VAL A 119 13.44 -23.15 11.64
C VAL A 119 12.92 -23.43 10.22
N PRO A 120 11.67 -23.07 9.89
CA PRO A 120 11.10 -23.29 8.56
C PRO A 120 12.00 -22.71 7.47
N SER A 121 12.20 -23.47 6.40
CA SER A 121 13.14 -23.15 5.32
C SER A 121 12.71 -23.79 4.00
N PRO A 122 13.31 -23.47 2.84
CA PRO A 122 13.01 -24.15 1.58
C PRO A 122 13.23 -25.66 1.62
N SER A 123 14.26 -26.11 2.35
CA SER A 123 14.57 -27.52 2.54
C SER A 123 13.66 -28.22 3.55
N SER A 124 13.00 -27.46 4.42
CA SER A 124 12.04 -27.97 5.40
C SER A 124 10.87 -26.98 5.54
N PRO A 125 9.98 -26.91 4.54
CA PRO A 125 8.85 -25.98 4.57
C PRO A 125 7.86 -26.34 5.68
N SER A 126 7.16 -25.33 6.19
CA SER A 126 5.99 -25.49 7.05
C SER A 126 4.94 -26.36 6.36
N THR A 127 4.47 -27.39 7.05
CA THR A 127 3.46 -28.32 6.56
C THR A 127 2.06 -27.88 7.02
N GLY A 128 1.01 -28.38 6.35
CA GLY A 128 -0.38 -28.15 6.77
C GLY A 128 -0.97 -26.77 6.42
N ILE A 129 -0.18 -25.84 5.89
CA ILE A 129 -0.67 -24.55 5.42
C ILE A 129 -1.36 -24.74 4.07
N LYS A 130 -2.66 -24.51 4.02
CA LYS A 130 -3.49 -24.60 2.81
C LYS A 130 -4.26 -23.29 2.60
N PRO A 131 -4.53 -22.90 1.35
CA PRO A 131 -5.36 -21.73 1.10
C PRO A 131 -6.75 -21.97 1.69
N ALA A 132 -7.23 -21.02 2.48
CA ALA A 132 -8.61 -21.03 2.98
C ALA A 132 -9.60 -20.78 1.83
N TRP A 133 -9.18 -20.01 0.82
CA TRP A 133 -9.85 -19.90 -0.47
C TRP A 133 -8.88 -19.42 -1.55
N SER A 134 -9.30 -19.60 -2.79
CA SER A 134 -8.58 -19.16 -4.00
C SER A 134 -9.54 -18.49 -4.95
N ILE A 135 -9.04 -17.56 -5.77
CA ILE A 135 -9.75 -17.00 -6.92
C ILE A 135 -8.83 -16.92 -8.13
N ASP A 136 -9.40 -17.14 -9.31
CA ASP A 136 -8.71 -16.92 -10.58
C ASP A 136 -8.61 -15.42 -10.88
N VAL A 137 -7.42 -14.97 -11.24
CA VAL A 137 -7.13 -13.60 -11.65
C VAL A 137 -6.21 -13.60 -12.87
N ASN A 138 -6.09 -12.50 -13.59
CA ASN A 138 -5.03 -12.36 -14.59
C ASN A 138 -3.75 -11.88 -13.90
N ALA A 139 -2.67 -12.67 -13.99
CA ALA A 139 -1.38 -12.38 -13.37
C ALA A 139 -0.21 -12.36 -14.37
N MET A 140 -0.50 -12.34 -15.67
CA MET A 140 0.51 -12.41 -16.72
C MET A 140 1.33 -11.11 -16.91
N ASN A 141 0.90 -10.01 -16.31
CA ASN A 141 1.39 -8.67 -16.62
C ASN A 141 2.32 -8.04 -15.56
N PHE A 142 2.95 -8.85 -14.70
CA PHE A 142 3.87 -8.38 -13.64
C PHE A 142 3.25 -7.36 -12.66
N CYS A 143 1.93 -7.11 -12.75
CA CYS A 143 1.23 -6.12 -11.97
C CYS A 143 0.82 -6.68 -10.61
N ARG A 144 1.20 -5.97 -9.56
CA ARG A 144 0.83 -6.32 -8.18
C ARG A 144 -0.62 -5.93 -7.90
N MET A 145 -1.34 -6.79 -7.20
CA MET A 145 -2.67 -6.49 -6.68
C MET A 145 -2.63 -5.27 -5.75
N SER A 146 -3.67 -4.46 -5.80
CA SER A 146 -3.89 -3.39 -4.82
C SER A 146 -5.04 -3.78 -3.89
N VAL A 147 -4.78 -3.80 -2.59
CA VAL A 147 -5.78 -4.13 -1.57
C VAL A 147 -6.08 -2.88 -0.75
N MET A 148 -7.36 -2.50 -0.68
CA MET A 148 -7.86 -1.39 0.10
C MET A 148 -8.85 -1.90 1.14
N ARG A 149 -8.59 -1.64 2.42
CA ARG A 149 -9.44 -2.08 3.53
C ARG A 149 -10.67 -1.18 3.66
N LEU A 150 -11.78 -1.76 4.05
CA LEU A 150 -13.10 -1.11 4.07
C LEU A 150 -13.61 -0.76 5.48
N GLY A 151 -12.81 -0.97 6.51
CA GLY A 151 -13.14 -0.60 7.88
C GLY A 151 -11.89 -0.32 8.72
N ASP A 152 -11.80 0.90 9.25
CA ASP A 152 -10.99 1.26 10.43
C ASP A 152 -11.34 2.69 10.88
N ARG A 153 -12.54 2.87 11.45
CA ARG A 153 -12.81 4.04 12.29
C ARG A 153 -12.98 3.57 13.70
N LYS A 154 -12.02 3.96 14.56
CA LYS A 154 -12.00 3.82 16.02
C LYS A 154 -13.40 3.92 16.62
N GLY A 155 -14.11 2.80 16.71
CA GLY A 155 -15.24 2.68 17.60
C GLY A 155 -14.66 2.61 19.00
N LYS A 156 -14.72 3.70 19.77
CA LYS A 156 -14.67 3.63 21.24
C LYS A 156 -15.91 2.89 21.76
N GLY A 157 -16.17 1.67 21.28
CA GLY A 157 -17.18 0.78 21.81
C GLY A 157 -16.52 -0.04 22.89
N LYS A 158 -17.04 0.03 24.11
CA LYS A 158 -16.67 -0.90 25.19
C LYS A 158 -16.77 -2.32 24.63
N GLU A 159 -15.64 -3.01 24.57
CA GLU A 159 -15.62 -4.46 24.36
C GLU A 159 -16.51 -5.08 25.43
N ARG A 160 -17.60 -5.73 25.00
CA ARG A 160 -18.31 -6.67 25.86
C ARG A 160 -17.45 -7.93 25.87
N GLU A 161 -16.84 -8.22 27.00
CA GLU A 161 -16.19 -9.50 27.26
C GLU A 161 -17.15 -10.64 26.91
N GLY A 162 -16.73 -11.57 26.03
CA GLY A 162 -17.41 -12.84 25.85
C GLY A 162 -17.86 -13.25 24.44
N GLN A 163 -17.54 -12.53 23.36
CA GLN A 163 -17.87 -12.97 22.00
C GLN A 163 -16.65 -12.91 21.06
N VAL A 164 -16.03 -14.08 20.83
CA VAL A 164 -14.74 -14.25 20.12
C VAL A 164 -14.93 -14.55 18.61
N ASP A 165 -16.05 -14.12 18.02
CA ASP A 165 -16.19 -14.13 16.57
C ASP A 165 -16.02 -12.69 16.06
N ALA A 166 -14.77 -12.25 16.00
CA ALA A 166 -14.43 -11.01 15.30
C ALA A 166 -14.87 -11.16 13.84
N MET A 167 -15.83 -10.33 13.42
CA MET A 167 -16.30 -10.27 12.03
C MET A 167 -15.10 -10.12 11.07
N PRO A 168 -15.09 -10.83 9.93
CA PRO A 168 -13.96 -10.81 9.02
C PRO A 168 -13.71 -9.39 8.50
N GLU A 169 -12.46 -8.94 8.56
CA GLU A 169 -12.02 -7.67 7.97
C GLU A 169 -12.41 -7.66 6.46
N GLU A 170 -13.04 -6.58 6.00
CA GLU A 170 -13.46 -6.44 4.60
C GLU A 170 -12.47 -5.59 3.79
N ALA A 171 -12.31 -5.92 2.52
CA ALA A 171 -11.45 -5.19 1.60
C ALA A 171 -11.94 -5.23 0.15
N LEU A 172 -11.54 -4.23 -0.63
CA LEU A 172 -11.56 -4.29 -2.09
C LEU A 172 -10.17 -4.66 -2.60
N MET A 173 -10.13 -5.55 -3.57
CA MET A 173 -8.91 -5.98 -4.24
C MET A 173 -9.00 -5.70 -5.73
N ALA A 174 -8.14 -4.81 -6.23
CA ALA A 174 -7.98 -4.52 -7.64
C ALA A 174 -6.87 -5.38 -8.25
N VAL A 175 -7.18 -6.03 -9.36
CA VAL A 175 -6.28 -6.91 -10.13
C VAL A 175 -6.48 -6.68 -11.62
N PRO A 176 -5.51 -7.04 -12.47
CA PRO A 176 -5.75 -7.08 -13.91
C PRO A 176 -6.98 -7.89 -14.29
N SER A 177 -7.71 -7.41 -15.29
CA SER A 177 -8.93 -8.05 -15.74
C SER A 177 -8.64 -9.39 -16.42
N LEU A 178 -9.57 -10.33 -16.26
CA LEU A 178 -9.52 -11.65 -16.89
C LEU A 178 -9.75 -11.59 -18.41
N THR A 179 -10.36 -10.51 -18.91
CA THR A 179 -10.74 -10.39 -20.33
C THR A 179 -9.65 -9.75 -21.18
N LYS A 180 -9.02 -8.69 -20.65
CA LYS A 180 -7.94 -7.95 -21.28
C LYS A 180 -6.97 -7.44 -20.23
N ASP A 181 -5.71 -7.36 -20.61
CA ASP A 181 -4.57 -6.98 -19.78
C ASP A 181 -4.40 -5.46 -19.61
N ASP A 182 -5.17 -4.67 -20.36
CA ASP A 182 -5.22 -3.20 -20.26
C ASP A 182 -6.24 -2.70 -19.23
N PHE A 183 -7.08 -3.58 -18.67
CA PHE A 183 -8.20 -3.22 -17.78
C PHE A 183 -8.07 -3.83 -16.38
N VAL A 184 -8.86 -3.31 -15.44
CA VAL A 184 -8.86 -3.74 -14.04
C VAL A 184 -10.21 -4.31 -13.63
N ASP A 185 -10.19 -5.44 -12.92
CA ASP A 185 -11.34 -5.98 -12.20
C ASP A 185 -11.14 -5.73 -10.70
N ILE A 186 -12.24 -5.41 -9.99
CA ILE A 186 -12.22 -5.16 -8.55
C ILE A 186 -13.15 -6.15 -7.86
N PHE A 187 -12.60 -6.89 -6.91
CA PHE A 187 -13.27 -7.91 -6.13
C PHE A 187 -13.49 -7.43 -4.69
N HIS A 188 -14.63 -7.79 -4.11
CA HIS A 188 -14.84 -7.72 -2.67
C HIS A 188 -14.27 -8.96 -1.99
N VAL A 189 -13.58 -8.76 -0.88
CA VAL A 189 -12.96 -9.79 -0.05
C VAL A 189 -13.52 -9.63 1.36
N PRO A 190 -14.10 -10.69 1.98
CA PRO A 190 -13.92 -12.11 1.66
C PRO A 190 -14.94 -12.74 0.71
N SER A 191 -15.98 -12.04 0.25
CA SER A 191 -17.05 -12.67 -0.54
C SER A 191 -16.60 -13.20 -1.90
N LYS A 192 -15.44 -12.74 -2.41
CA LYS A 192 -14.89 -13.02 -3.74
C LYS A 192 -15.78 -12.53 -4.88
N ALA A 193 -16.77 -11.68 -4.58
CA ALA A 193 -17.65 -11.12 -5.59
C ALA A 193 -16.90 -10.10 -6.43
N ARG A 194 -16.90 -10.28 -7.75
CA ARG A 194 -16.37 -9.28 -8.69
C ARG A 194 -17.38 -8.13 -8.82
N LEU A 195 -17.09 -7.01 -8.17
CA LEU A 195 -18.00 -5.86 -8.09
C LEU A 195 -17.85 -4.90 -9.28
N HIS A 196 -16.62 -4.63 -9.71
CA HIS A 196 -16.34 -3.76 -10.86
C HIS A 196 -15.54 -4.52 -11.91
N ARG A 197 -15.86 -4.28 -13.19
CA ARG A 197 -15.33 -5.06 -14.32
C ARG A 197 -14.74 -4.14 -15.36
N SER A 198 -13.60 -4.55 -15.91
CA SER A 198 -12.96 -3.92 -17.07
C SER A 198 -12.80 -2.39 -16.92
N VAL A 199 -12.43 -1.93 -15.73
CA VAL A 199 -12.19 -0.51 -15.45
C VAL A 199 -11.07 -0.01 -16.36
N GLY A 200 -11.33 1.10 -17.06
CA GLY A 200 -10.45 1.66 -18.10
C GLY A 200 -10.87 1.35 -19.54
N LYS A 201 -11.84 0.46 -19.75
CA LYS A 201 -12.36 0.18 -21.09
C LYS A 201 -12.94 1.43 -21.74
N ASP A 202 -12.48 1.72 -22.96
CA ASP A 202 -12.89 2.86 -23.79
C ASP A 202 -12.75 4.23 -23.10
N ALA A 203 -11.95 4.31 -22.03
CA ALA A 203 -11.84 5.51 -21.21
C ALA A 203 -10.85 6.54 -21.77
N PHE A 204 -9.94 6.11 -22.64
CA PHE A 204 -8.92 6.97 -23.23
C PHE A 204 -9.38 7.58 -24.56
N PRO A 205 -8.93 8.80 -24.90
CA PRO A 205 -9.18 9.40 -26.21
C PRO A 205 -8.72 8.50 -27.37
N LEU A 206 -9.44 8.59 -28.49
CA LEU A 206 -9.13 7.86 -29.72
C LEU A 206 -7.65 8.00 -30.11
N GLY A 207 -6.97 6.87 -30.30
CA GLY A 207 -5.57 6.80 -30.73
C GLY A 207 -4.55 6.67 -29.59
N VAL A 208 -4.94 6.87 -28.34
CA VAL A 208 -4.05 6.59 -27.19
C VAL A 208 -4.00 5.09 -26.94
N LYS A 209 -2.81 4.50 -27.14
CA LYS A 209 -2.54 3.10 -26.79
C LYS A 209 -1.80 3.05 -25.46
N THR A 210 -2.49 2.60 -24.42
CA THR A 210 -1.90 2.49 -23.08
C THR A 210 -1.05 1.24 -22.92
N GLY A 211 -1.41 0.16 -23.61
CA GLY A 211 -0.82 -1.17 -23.41
C GLY A 211 -1.21 -1.73 -22.04
N THR A 212 -0.49 -2.78 -21.65
CA THR A 212 -0.79 -3.58 -20.48
C THR A 212 -0.70 -2.78 -19.17
N ILE A 213 -1.53 -3.10 -18.18
CA ILE A 213 -1.39 -2.52 -16.83
C ILE A 213 -0.18 -3.09 -16.09
N MET A 214 0.56 -2.22 -15.41
CA MET A 214 1.84 -2.56 -14.76
C MET A 214 1.87 -2.21 -13.27
N ALA A 215 1.07 -1.24 -12.83
CA ALA A 215 0.97 -0.87 -11.42
C ALA A 215 -0.44 -0.37 -11.06
N LEU A 216 -0.90 -0.67 -9.85
CA LEU A 216 -2.23 -0.32 -9.35
C LEU A 216 -2.19 0.29 -7.96
N HIS A 217 -3.07 1.25 -7.69
CA HIS A 217 -3.36 1.73 -6.35
C HIS A 217 -4.83 2.14 -6.21
N LEU A 218 -5.58 1.38 -5.41
CA LEU A 218 -6.99 1.61 -5.07
C LEU A 218 -7.09 2.34 -3.72
N PHE A 219 -7.88 3.40 -3.65
CA PHE A 219 -8.01 4.23 -2.44
C PHE A 219 -9.36 4.97 -2.41
N HIS A 220 -9.78 5.42 -1.23
CA HIS A 220 -10.90 6.33 -1.06
C HIS A 220 -10.39 7.76 -0.84
N LEU A 221 -11.06 8.73 -1.45
CA LEU A 221 -10.94 10.14 -1.07
C LEU A 221 -12.21 10.58 -0.34
N PRO A 222 -12.09 11.37 0.75
CA PRO A 222 -13.22 12.12 1.27
C PRO A 222 -13.73 13.03 0.16
N SER A 223 -15.03 13.01 -0.12
CA SER A 223 -15.64 13.95 -1.07
C SER A 223 -15.36 15.39 -0.59
N SER A 224 -14.65 16.18 -1.39
CA SER A 224 -14.39 17.59 -1.10
C SER A 224 -15.70 18.38 -1.08
N ARG A 225 -15.88 19.26 -0.09
CA ARG A 225 -16.95 20.27 -0.05
C ARG A 225 -16.93 21.08 -1.36
N PRO A 226 -18.06 21.36 -2.04
CA PRO A 226 -18.05 22.34 -3.11
C PRO A 226 -17.63 23.71 -2.53
N PRO A 227 -16.97 24.59 -3.30
CA PRO A 227 -16.68 25.95 -2.85
C PRO A 227 -18.01 26.64 -2.50
N ASP A 228 -18.06 27.29 -1.32
CA ASP A 228 -19.24 28.04 -0.88
C ASP A 228 -19.61 29.08 -1.97
N PRO A 229 -20.90 29.22 -2.36
CA PRO A 229 -21.31 30.20 -3.36
C PRO A 229 -21.21 31.67 -2.89
N ASP A 230 -20.84 31.93 -1.63
CA ASP A 230 -20.79 33.28 -1.05
C ASP A 230 -19.40 33.94 -1.16
N SER A 231 -18.81 33.90 -2.35
CA SER A 231 -17.72 34.83 -2.72
C SER A 231 -18.17 35.82 -3.80
N SER A 232 -19.36 36.41 -3.63
CA SER A 232 -19.69 37.65 -4.31
C SER A 232 -19.37 38.84 -3.39
N ALA A 233 -18.15 39.36 -3.52
CA ALA A 233 -17.82 40.68 -3.00
C ALA A 233 -18.68 41.72 -3.72
N THR A 234 -19.74 42.20 -3.07
CA THR A 234 -20.47 43.39 -3.50
C THR A 234 -19.91 44.62 -2.79
N LEU A 235 -19.52 45.61 -3.59
CA LEU A 235 -19.01 46.90 -3.15
C LEU A 235 -20.08 47.70 -2.39
N SER A 236 -19.62 48.33 -1.32
CA SER A 236 -20.21 49.38 -0.48
C SER A 236 -21.04 50.45 -1.19
N THR A 237 -22.20 50.80 -0.59
CA THR A 237 -22.65 52.20 -0.31
C THR A 237 -23.71 52.20 0.81
N ALA A 238 -23.59 53.13 1.78
CA ALA A 238 -24.56 53.43 2.86
C ALA A 238 -25.30 54.77 2.57
N PRO A 239 -26.18 55.38 3.45
CA PRO A 239 -26.83 54.91 4.69
C PRO A 239 -28.35 55.31 4.89
N GLU A 240 -28.96 54.84 6.01
CA GLU A 240 -30.10 55.40 6.81
C GLU A 240 -31.60 55.15 6.41
N PRO A 241 -32.60 55.33 7.32
CA PRO A 241 -32.86 54.54 8.54
C PRO A 241 -34.36 54.14 8.74
N SER A 242 -34.64 53.45 9.85
CA SER A 242 -35.95 53.29 10.55
C SER A 242 -36.92 52.17 10.09
N THR A 243 -37.14 51.17 10.94
CA THR A 243 -38.29 51.03 11.86
C THR A 243 -38.41 49.60 12.38
N SER A 244 -38.82 49.49 13.64
CA SER A 244 -38.96 48.29 14.45
C SER A 244 -40.11 47.39 14.01
N ALA A 245 -39.88 46.07 14.00
CA ALA A 245 -40.92 45.09 14.35
C ALA A 245 -40.28 43.77 14.80
N HIS A 246 -40.58 43.38 16.04
CA HIS A 246 -40.31 42.03 16.56
C HIS A 246 -41.11 41.00 15.78
N VAL A 247 -40.43 39.98 15.23
CA VAL A 247 -41.05 38.70 14.90
C VAL A 247 -40.14 37.58 15.39
N SER A 248 -40.76 36.69 16.16
CA SER A 248 -40.28 35.47 16.80
C SER A 248 -39.26 34.65 16.01
N SER A 249 -38.20 34.25 16.71
CA SER A 249 -37.24 33.23 16.30
C SER A 249 -37.90 31.84 16.19
N PRO A 250 -37.85 31.17 15.01
CA PRO A 250 -37.83 29.73 14.97
C PRO A 250 -36.38 29.26 15.08
N SER A 251 -36.14 28.32 15.99
CA SER A 251 -34.91 27.54 16.05
C SER A 251 -34.55 27.02 14.67
N SER A 252 -33.47 27.53 14.08
CA SER A 252 -32.85 26.93 12.90
C SER A 252 -32.27 25.58 13.32
N ALA A 253 -33.05 24.53 13.14
CA ALA A 253 -32.49 23.19 13.02
C ALA A 253 -31.55 23.24 11.82
N THR A 254 -30.25 23.34 12.09
CA THR A 254 -29.22 23.06 11.11
C THR A 254 -29.42 21.61 10.70
N SER A 255 -30.11 21.42 9.58
CA SER A 255 -30.05 20.20 8.80
C SER A 255 -28.60 20.05 8.38
N GLU A 256 -27.79 19.40 9.24
CA GLU A 256 -26.50 18.87 8.84
C GLU A 256 -26.80 17.81 7.79
N THR A 257 -26.71 18.20 6.52
CA THR A 257 -26.64 17.25 5.42
C THR A 257 -25.51 16.28 5.74
N PRO A 258 -25.75 14.95 5.70
CA PRO A 258 -24.71 13.99 6.02
C PRO A 258 -23.47 14.25 5.15
N PRO A 259 -22.25 14.07 5.69
CA PRO A 259 -21.04 14.29 4.91
C PRO A 259 -21.10 13.46 3.63
N PRO A 260 -20.70 14.02 2.48
CA PRO A 260 -20.76 13.30 1.22
C PRO A 260 -19.92 12.02 1.30
N ALA A 261 -20.48 10.92 0.80
CA ALA A 261 -19.89 9.58 0.92
C ALA A 261 -18.45 9.56 0.35
N PRO A 262 -17.54 8.75 0.94
CA PRO A 262 -16.20 8.57 0.39
C PRO A 262 -16.26 8.05 -1.05
N GLN A 263 -15.47 8.66 -1.95
CA GLN A 263 -15.42 8.30 -3.37
C GLN A 263 -14.25 7.36 -3.65
N LEU A 264 -14.53 6.28 -4.37
CA LEU A 264 -13.54 5.28 -4.75
C LEU A 264 -12.73 5.78 -5.96
N HIS A 265 -11.42 5.66 -5.86
CA HIS A 265 -10.46 6.08 -6.88
C HIS A 265 -9.45 4.97 -7.15
N LEU A 266 -8.96 4.92 -8.39
CA LEU A 266 -7.98 3.95 -8.85
C LEU A 266 -6.91 4.64 -9.69
N LEU A 267 -5.65 4.51 -9.27
CA LEU A 267 -4.49 4.87 -10.10
C LEU A 267 -4.00 3.64 -10.86
N ILE A 268 -3.75 3.81 -12.16
CA ILE A 268 -3.22 2.76 -13.04
C ILE A 268 -1.98 3.27 -13.77
N GLY A 269 -0.85 2.59 -13.57
CA GLY A 269 0.36 2.76 -14.35
C GLY A 269 0.42 1.75 -15.49
N TYR A 270 0.77 2.20 -16.70
CA TYR A 270 0.70 1.40 -17.91
C TYR A 270 2.07 1.15 -18.57
N GLU A 271 2.13 0.16 -19.45
CA GLU A 271 3.29 -0.18 -20.28
C GLU A 271 3.75 0.99 -21.16
N SER A 272 2.82 1.82 -21.64
CA SER A 272 3.13 3.01 -22.43
C SER A 272 3.82 4.15 -21.67
N GLY A 273 3.99 4.04 -20.35
CA GLY A 273 4.55 5.08 -19.48
C GLY A 273 3.55 6.12 -18.96
N HIS A 274 2.26 5.89 -19.19
CA HIS A 274 1.18 6.72 -18.62
C HIS A 274 0.86 6.31 -17.19
N LEU A 275 0.50 7.31 -16.38
CA LEU A 275 -0.24 7.14 -15.14
C LEU A 275 -1.62 7.79 -15.33
N ALA A 276 -2.68 7.06 -15.00
CA ALA A 276 -4.05 7.55 -15.11
C ALA A 276 -4.80 7.42 -13.79
N LEU A 277 -5.63 8.41 -13.47
CA LEU A 277 -6.54 8.39 -12.33
C LEU A 277 -7.97 8.18 -12.80
N PHE A 278 -8.63 7.19 -12.20
CA PHE A 278 -10.03 6.89 -12.39
C PHE A 278 -10.81 7.18 -11.12
N ARG A 279 -12.06 7.62 -11.30
CA ARG A 279 -13.02 7.87 -10.21
C ARG A 279 -14.28 7.06 -10.46
N PHE A 280 -14.82 6.47 -9.41
CA PHE A 280 -16.10 5.79 -9.43
C PHE A 280 -17.23 6.71 -8.97
N SER A 281 -18.28 6.77 -9.78
CA SER A 281 -19.55 7.44 -9.54
C SER A 281 -20.67 6.40 -9.65
N PRO A 282 -21.42 6.13 -8.57
CA PRO A 282 -22.48 5.12 -8.59
C PRO A 282 -23.56 5.41 -9.65
N THR A 283 -23.96 4.39 -10.39
CA THR A 283 -25.08 4.44 -11.34
C THR A 283 -26.33 3.77 -10.76
N ALA A 284 -27.46 3.83 -11.48
CA ALA A 284 -28.70 3.15 -11.06
C ALA A 284 -28.58 1.60 -11.00
N SER A 285 -27.51 1.04 -11.57
CA SER A 285 -27.21 -0.40 -11.58
C SER A 285 -26.49 -0.85 -10.30
N PHE A 286 -25.94 0.08 -9.53
CA PHE A 286 -25.26 -0.21 -8.28
C PHE A 286 -26.14 0.11 -7.08
N GLU A 287 -25.92 -0.62 -6.00
CA GLU A 287 -26.40 -0.32 -4.66
C GLU A 287 -25.24 -0.33 -3.69
N GLN A 288 -25.38 0.47 -2.63
CA GLN A 288 -24.42 0.44 -1.55
C GLN A 288 -24.62 -0.88 -0.80
N LEU A 289 -23.53 -1.60 -0.55
CA LEU A 289 -23.57 -2.75 0.35
C LEU A 289 -23.70 -2.20 1.76
N ASP A 290 -24.93 -2.07 2.25
CA ASP A 290 -25.20 -1.82 3.65
C ASP A 290 -24.89 -3.11 4.40
N GLY A 291 -23.67 -3.22 4.93
CA GLY A 291 -23.40 -4.16 6.01
C GLY A 291 -24.34 -3.83 7.18
N ASP A 292 -24.68 -4.83 7.98
CA ASP A 292 -25.56 -4.76 9.16
C ASP A 292 -25.02 -3.84 10.31
N SER A 293 -24.07 -2.96 9.98
CA SER A 293 -23.49 -1.95 10.86
C SER A 293 -23.12 -0.71 10.04
N GLU A 294 -23.31 0.48 10.64
CA GLU A 294 -22.99 1.82 10.11
C GLU A 294 -21.49 2.06 9.75
N ARG A 295 -20.68 1.00 9.57
CA ARG A 295 -19.21 1.05 9.55
C ARG A 295 -18.58 0.98 8.16
N VAL A 296 -19.22 0.39 7.16
CA VAL A 296 -18.64 0.19 5.81
C VAL A 296 -19.26 1.16 4.81
N GLN A 297 -18.79 2.41 4.83
CA GLN A 297 -19.25 3.43 3.88
C GLN A 297 -18.45 3.36 2.57
N GLY A 298 -19.14 3.44 1.43
CA GLY A 298 -18.50 3.61 0.12
C GLY A 298 -18.13 2.33 -0.62
N VAL A 299 -18.79 1.21 -0.30
CA VAL A 299 -18.72 -0.03 -1.09
C VAL A 299 -19.99 -0.18 -1.91
N TRP A 300 -19.82 -0.38 -3.21
CA TRP A 300 -20.92 -0.43 -4.17
C TRP A 300 -20.89 -1.74 -4.92
N ALA A 301 -22.00 -2.49 -4.88
CA ALA A 301 -22.16 -3.73 -5.61
C ALA A 301 -23.20 -3.57 -6.73
N PRO A 302 -23.05 -4.34 -7.83
CA PRO A 302 -24.13 -4.54 -8.79
C PRO A 302 -25.40 -5.01 -8.08
N LYS A 303 -26.54 -4.38 -8.36
CA LYS A 303 -27.84 -4.83 -7.89
C LYS A 303 -28.13 -6.24 -8.40
N GLU A 304 -28.70 -7.07 -7.54
CA GLU A 304 -29.07 -8.43 -7.92
C GLU A 304 -29.97 -8.44 -9.17
N GLY A 305 -29.64 -9.30 -10.14
CA GLY A 305 -30.38 -9.42 -11.40
C GLY A 305 -30.13 -8.31 -12.43
N LYS A 306 -29.32 -7.28 -12.12
CA LYS A 306 -28.90 -6.28 -13.12
C LYS A 306 -27.60 -6.69 -13.80
N MET A 307 -27.60 -6.61 -15.14
CA MET A 307 -26.35 -6.66 -15.90
C MET A 307 -25.66 -5.31 -15.78
N VAL A 308 -24.40 -5.34 -15.33
CA VAL A 308 -23.52 -4.17 -15.26
C VAL A 308 -22.59 -4.20 -16.46
N GLU A 309 -22.56 -3.10 -17.18
CA GLU A 309 -21.70 -2.94 -18.36
C GLU A 309 -20.22 -2.82 -17.95
N GLU A 310 -19.33 -3.13 -18.88
CA GLU A 310 -17.89 -2.95 -18.66
C GLU A 310 -17.57 -1.45 -18.43
N ASN A 311 -16.72 -1.16 -17.45
CA ASN A 311 -16.35 0.21 -17.04
C ASN A 311 -17.54 1.08 -16.53
N GLU A 312 -18.71 0.50 -16.24
CA GLU A 312 -19.86 1.27 -15.75
C GLU A 312 -19.56 2.00 -14.44
N GLY A 313 -19.89 3.29 -14.40
CA GLY A 313 -19.65 4.17 -13.24
C GLY A 313 -18.22 4.67 -13.10
N TRP A 314 -17.28 4.23 -13.93
CA TRP A 314 -15.88 4.66 -13.86
C TRP A 314 -15.55 5.68 -14.95
N GLU A 315 -14.96 6.80 -14.54
CA GLU A 315 -14.51 7.85 -15.45
C GLU A 315 -13.00 8.09 -15.31
N LEU A 316 -12.36 8.39 -16.44
CA LEU A 316 -10.98 8.87 -16.48
C LEU A 316 -10.95 10.34 -16.04
N VAL A 317 -10.35 10.62 -14.89
CA VAL A 317 -10.23 11.99 -14.35
C VAL A 317 -9.08 12.72 -15.04
N TRP A 318 -7.92 12.07 -15.15
CA TRP A 318 -6.77 12.58 -15.89
C TRP A 318 -5.81 11.44 -16.26
N SER A 319 -4.98 11.68 -17.28
CA SER A 319 -3.90 10.79 -17.70
C SER A 319 -2.68 11.62 -18.08
N GLU A 320 -1.51 11.23 -17.56
CA GLU A 320 -0.25 11.94 -17.79
C GLU A 320 0.85 10.94 -18.19
N LYS A 321 1.56 11.25 -19.29
CA LYS A 321 2.72 10.46 -19.74
C LYS A 321 4.00 11.01 -19.14
N GLY A 322 4.48 10.35 -18.09
CA GLY A 322 5.76 10.70 -17.46
C GLY A 322 6.94 9.91 -17.98
N HIS A 323 6.71 8.63 -18.26
CA HIS A 323 7.76 7.68 -18.61
C HIS A 323 7.79 7.38 -20.10
N ARG A 324 8.97 7.01 -20.58
CA ARG A 324 9.18 6.50 -21.96
C ARG A 324 8.97 4.99 -22.03
N ASP A 325 9.19 4.33 -20.91
CA ASP A 325 9.07 2.89 -20.72
C ASP A 325 7.93 2.55 -19.76
N ALA A 326 7.67 1.25 -19.60
CA ALA A 326 6.64 0.72 -18.72
C ALA A 326 6.79 1.20 -17.26
N VAL A 327 5.68 1.66 -16.67
CA VAL A 327 5.63 2.03 -15.26
C VAL A 327 5.82 0.77 -14.40
N MET A 328 6.99 0.57 -13.83
CA MET A 328 7.35 -0.65 -13.09
C MET A 328 6.77 -0.67 -11.67
N SER A 329 6.61 0.50 -11.06
CA SER A 329 6.14 0.60 -9.68
C SER A 329 5.55 1.98 -9.41
N LEU A 330 4.55 1.99 -8.52
CA LEU A 330 3.81 3.16 -8.06
C LEU A 330 3.77 3.15 -6.53
N ALA A 331 4.01 4.30 -5.92
CA ALA A 331 3.82 4.53 -4.49
C ALA A 331 3.03 5.82 -4.27
N VAL A 332 2.11 5.80 -3.31
CA VAL A 332 1.22 6.94 -3.00
C VAL A 332 1.41 7.34 -1.55
N THR A 333 1.41 8.64 -1.28
CA THR A 333 1.49 9.17 0.08
C THR A 333 0.26 8.79 0.89
N ARG A 334 0.40 8.67 2.23
CA ARG A 334 -0.71 8.27 3.12
C ARG A 334 -1.91 9.22 3.07
N ASP A 335 -1.67 10.50 2.77
CA ASP A 335 -2.69 11.52 2.57
C ASP A 335 -3.26 11.56 1.14
N HIS A 336 -2.83 10.64 0.28
CA HIS A 336 -3.17 10.52 -1.13
C HIS A 336 -2.89 11.76 -1.98
N ARG A 337 -2.11 12.73 -1.48
CA ARG A 337 -1.81 13.97 -2.21
C ARG A 337 -0.88 13.77 -3.39
N PHE A 338 0.12 12.90 -3.23
CA PHE A 338 1.15 12.68 -4.23
C PHE A 338 1.31 11.20 -4.56
N ALA A 339 1.52 10.94 -5.84
CA ALA A 339 1.92 9.64 -6.37
C ALA A 339 3.33 9.73 -6.95
N PHE A 340 4.11 8.66 -6.83
CA PHE A 340 5.45 8.53 -7.37
C PHE A 340 5.53 7.28 -8.23
N THR A 341 6.07 7.40 -9.43
CA THR A 341 6.31 6.26 -10.31
C THR A 341 7.76 6.18 -10.73
N VAL A 342 8.16 4.95 -11.05
CA VAL A 342 9.46 4.62 -11.63
C VAL A 342 9.29 3.61 -12.76
N ALA A 343 10.24 3.62 -13.70
CA ALA A 343 10.22 2.77 -14.88
C ALA A 343 11.64 2.25 -15.21
N ALA A 344 11.77 1.59 -16.36
CA ALA A 344 13.07 1.22 -16.93
C ALA A 344 13.90 2.45 -17.36
N ASP A 345 13.27 3.59 -17.57
CA ASP A 345 13.92 4.84 -17.95
C ASP A 345 14.70 5.50 -16.79
N HIS A 346 15.22 6.70 -17.07
CA HIS A 346 16.03 7.48 -16.13
C HIS A 346 15.21 8.39 -15.21
N PHE A 347 13.89 8.25 -15.13
CA PHE A 347 13.05 9.24 -14.45
C PHE A 347 12.43 8.71 -13.16
N ILE A 348 12.23 9.63 -12.22
CA ILE A 348 11.24 9.50 -11.15
C ILE A 348 10.17 10.53 -11.45
N CYS A 349 8.93 10.10 -11.63
CA CYS A 349 7.81 11.02 -11.85
C CYS A 349 7.04 11.19 -10.55
N LYS A 350 6.73 12.44 -10.20
CA LYS A 350 5.87 12.83 -9.09
C LYS A 350 4.61 13.47 -9.62
N TYR A 351 3.45 13.00 -9.17
CA TYR A 351 2.14 13.45 -9.63
C TYR A 351 1.34 14.02 -8.48
N ARG A 352 0.60 15.09 -8.75
CA ARG A 352 -0.47 15.60 -7.88
C ARG A 352 -1.74 14.81 -8.19
N VAL A 353 -2.19 14.02 -7.23
CA VAL A 353 -3.33 13.11 -7.44
C VAL A 353 -4.62 13.90 -7.61
N PHE A 354 -4.82 14.89 -6.74
CA PHE A 354 -5.93 15.84 -6.79
C PHE A 354 -5.44 17.24 -6.43
N ASP A 355 -6.16 18.24 -6.93
CA ASP A 355 -5.94 19.64 -6.67
C ASP A 355 -6.79 20.06 -5.46
N ILE A 356 -6.22 20.73 -4.45
CA ILE A 356 -7.03 21.20 -3.31
C ILE A 356 -7.82 22.46 -3.66
N ASN A 357 -7.27 23.30 -4.54
CA ASN A 357 -7.84 24.59 -4.89
C ASN A 357 -7.53 24.95 -6.35
N GLU A 358 -8.18 26.01 -6.84
CA GLU A 358 -8.02 26.49 -8.21
C GLU A 358 -6.59 26.94 -8.51
N GLN A 359 -5.87 27.48 -7.52
CA GLN A 359 -4.48 27.89 -7.70
C GLN A 359 -3.56 26.67 -7.96
N GLU A 360 -3.81 25.56 -7.26
CA GLU A 360 -3.11 24.30 -7.50
C GLU A 360 -3.46 23.72 -8.86
N ALA A 361 -4.71 23.84 -9.30
CA ALA A 361 -5.15 23.35 -10.60
C ALA A 361 -4.39 24.00 -11.79
N LEU A 362 -3.80 25.18 -11.60
CA LEU A 362 -2.98 25.86 -12.60
C LEU A 362 -1.52 25.36 -12.66
N LEU A 363 -1.06 24.64 -11.65
CA LEU A 363 0.31 24.11 -11.61
C LEU A 363 0.44 22.85 -12.48
N PRO A 364 1.64 22.51 -12.97
CA PRO A 364 1.87 21.22 -13.61
C PRO A 364 1.44 20.07 -12.70
N ARG A 365 0.68 19.11 -13.25
CA ARG A 365 0.26 17.92 -12.51
C ARG A 365 1.43 16.98 -12.23
N ILE A 366 2.37 16.92 -13.18
CA ILE A 366 3.54 16.05 -13.16
C ILE A 366 4.83 16.86 -13.01
N HIS A 367 5.74 16.36 -12.16
CA HIS A 367 7.14 16.75 -12.09
C HIS A 367 8.00 15.53 -12.42
N VAL A 368 8.86 15.65 -13.44
CA VAL A 368 9.73 14.57 -13.90
C VAL A 368 11.16 14.88 -13.48
N GLU A 369 11.71 14.07 -12.56
CA GLU A 369 13.08 14.23 -12.06
C GLU A 369 14.01 13.23 -12.75
N PRO A 370 15.05 13.69 -13.47
CA PRO A 370 16.07 12.81 -14.02
C PRO A 370 16.94 12.23 -12.91
N THR A 371 17.34 10.97 -13.08
CA THR A 371 18.23 10.27 -12.18
C THR A 371 19.47 9.79 -12.91
N VAL A 372 20.54 9.56 -12.14
CA VAL A 372 21.85 9.21 -12.69
C VAL A 372 21.82 7.86 -13.43
N SER A 373 21.12 6.87 -12.88
CA SER A 373 21.01 5.54 -13.48
C SER A 373 19.59 5.22 -13.98
N PRO A 374 19.43 4.50 -15.09
CA PRO A 374 18.14 3.97 -15.51
C PRO A 374 17.76 2.71 -14.72
N GLY A 375 16.59 2.14 -15.00
CA GLY A 375 16.25 0.78 -14.57
C GLY A 375 15.86 0.68 -13.11
N LYS A 376 14.66 1.16 -12.76
CA LYS A 376 14.12 1.07 -11.40
C LYS A 376 12.99 0.07 -11.36
N SER A 377 13.09 -0.91 -10.46
CA SER A 377 12.09 -1.97 -10.29
C SER A 377 11.01 -1.62 -9.27
N ALA A 378 11.35 -0.82 -8.25
CA ALA A 378 10.43 -0.51 -7.17
C ALA A 378 10.64 0.91 -6.62
N VAL A 379 9.53 1.53 -6.20
CA VAL A 379 9.53 2.80 -5.47
C VAL A 379 8.67 2.65 -4.21
N ALA A 380 9.09 3.28 -3.13
CA ALA A 380 8.32 3.34 -1.90
C ALA A 380 8.41 4.74 -1.29
N VAL A 381 7.30 5.24 -0.76
CA VAL A 381 7.25 6.47 0.03
C VAL A 381 6.99 6.13 1.48
N ARG A 382 7.71 6.77 2.39
CA ARG A 382 7.52 6.56 3.84
C ARG A 382 6.17 7.15 4.26
N SER A 383 5.54 6.55 5.26
CA SER A 383 4.19 6.92 5.72
C SER A 383 4.02 8.38 6.17
N ASP A 384 5.11 9.08 6.53
CA ASP A 384 5.11 10.52 6.83
C ASP A 384 5.22 11.43 5.59
N GLY A 385 5.35 10.85 4.39
CA GLY A 385 5.48 11.58 3.13
C GLY A 385 6.79 12.35 2.96
N LYS A 386 7.80 12.13 3.81
CA LYS A 386 9.06 12.90 3.78
C LYS A 386 10.18 12.23 3.01
N LEU A 387 10.22 10.90 3.00
CA LEU A 387 11.25 10.12 2.33
C LEU A 387 10.66 9.29 1.20
N LEU A 388 11.42 9.24 0.10
CA LEU A 388 11.19 8.37 -1.04
C LEU A 388 12.41 7.47 -1.20
N ALA A 389 12.19 6.20 -1.52
CA ALA A 389 13.24 5.26 -1.83
C ALA A 389 12.96 4.62 -3.19
N THR A 390 14.01 4.36 -3.97
CA THR A 390 13.94 3.61 -5.22
C THR A 390 14.93 2.45 -5.19
N ALA A 391 14.52 1.31 -5.74
CA ALA A 391 15.36 0.14 -5.92
C ALA A 391 15.73 -0.03 -7.39
N GLY A 392 17.03 -0.13 -7.69
CA GLY A 392 17.55 -0.24 -9.05
C GLY A 392 17.89 -1.67 -9.47
N TRP A 393 17.92 -1.89 -10.79
CA TRP A 393 18.46 -3.11 -11.40
C TRP A 393 19.98 -3.23 -11.26
N ASP A 394 20.64 -2.12 -10.94
CA ASP A 394 22.06 -2.04 -10.60
C ASP A 394 22.39 -2.52 -9.17
N GLY A 395 21.37 -2.92 -8.39
CA GLY A 395 21.54 -3.34 -7.00
C GLY A 395 21.61 -2.19 -6.00
N GLU A 396 21.51 -0.93 -6.46
CA GLU A 396 21.59 0.22 -5.57
C GLU A 396 20.20 0.66 -5.09
N LEU A 397 20.13 0.91 -3.79
CA LEU A 397 19.02 1.65 -3.18
C LEU A 397 19.36 3.13 -3.16
N ARG A 398 18.40 3.97 -3.54
CA ARG A 398 18.57 5.42 -3.52
C ARG A 398 17.47 6.06 -2.70
N LEU A 399 17.87 6.94 -1.78
CA LEU A 399 16.96 7.69 -0.93
C LEU A 399 16.88 9.13 -1.42
N TYR A 400 15.68 9.69 -1.39
CA TYR A 400 15.39 11.06 -1.81
C TYR A 400 14.47 11.76 -0.80
N SER A 401 14.53 13.09 -0.80
CA SER A 401 13.46 13.90 -0.20
C SER A 401 12.19 13.76 -1.05
N ALA A 402 11.08 13.27 -0.49
CA ALA A 402 9.84 13.14 -1.25
C ALA A 402 9.23 14.49 -1.68
N LYS A 403 9.58 15.58 -0.97
CA LYS A 403 9.12 16.93 -1.32
C LYS A 403 9.82 17.45 -2.58
N SER A 404 11.15 17.41 -2.60
CA SER A 404 12.00 18.06 -3.60
C SER A 404 12.66 17.11 -4.60
N LEU A 405 12.53 15.80 -4.39
CA LEU A 405 13.24 14.73 -5.10
C LEU A 405 14.77 14.86 -5.10
N GLN A 406 15.32 15.64 -4.16
CA GLN A 406 16.76 15.73 -3.98
C GLN A 406 17.34 14.42 -3.44
N PRO A 407 18.44 13.90 -4.02
CA PRO A 407 19.09 12.68 -3.54
C PRO A 407 19.71 12.90 -2.15
N LEU A 408 19.46 11.96 -1.25
CA LEU A 408 19.94 11.99 0.14
C LEU A 408 21.05 10.97 0.39
N ALA A 409 20.90 9.76 -0.15
CA ALA A 409 21.87 8.69 0.05
C ALA A 409 21.77 7.64 -1.07
N VAL A 410 22.88 6.96 -1.32
CA VAL A 410 22.97 5.76 -2.16
C VAL A 410 23.52 4.63 -1.29
N LEU A 411 22.83 3.48 -1.28
CA LEU A 411 23.18 2.32 -0.47
C LEU A 411 23.52 1.16 -1.41
N SER A 412 24.82 0.95 -1.62
CA SER A 412 25.36 0.00 -2.59
C SER A 412 25.82 -1.31 -1.92
N HIS A 413 24.95 -1.92 -1.11
CA HIS A 413 25.25 -3.21 -0.47
C HIS A 413 24.97 -4.41 -1.37
N HIS A 414 23.88 -4.37 -2.13
CA HIS A 414 23.52 -5.45 -3.05
C HIS A 414 24.29 -5.32 -4.36
N ARG A 415 24.66 -6.46 -4.94
CA ARG A 415 25.44 -6.56 -6.19
C ARG A 415 24.58 -6.95 -7.39
N SER A 416 23.33 -7.30 -7.15
CA SER A 416 22.39 -7.78 -8.16
C SER A 416 21.07 -7.01 -8.08
N SER A 417 20.28 -7.11 -9.15
CA SER A 417 19.01 -6.39 -9.28
C SER A 417 18.10 -6.57 -8.07
N LEU A 418 17.62 -5.45 -7.56
CA LEU A 418 16.54 -5.40 -6.59
C LEU A 418 15.19 -5.51 -7.31
N GLN A 419 14.17 -6.04 -6.63
CA GLN A 419 12.85 -6.28 -7.20
C GLN A 419 11.70 -5.80 -6.31
N ALA A 420 11.95 -5.67 -5.00
CA ALA A 420 10.96 -5.30 -4.02
C ALA A 420 11.52 -4.31 -3.02
N LEU A 421 10.72 -3.32 -2.63
CA LEU A 421 11.08 -2.27 -1.69
C LEU A 421 9.85 -1.79 -0.93
N VAL A 422 9.95 -1.63 0.39
CA VAL A 422 8.84 -1.16 1.22
C VAL A 422 9.34 -0.47 2.50
N PHE A 423 8.68 0.61 2.92
CA PHE A 423 8.88 1.20 4.25
C PHE A 423 7.97 0.54 5.29
N ALA A 424 8.47 0.37 6.51
CA ALA A 424 7.66 0.02 7.66
C ALA A 424 6.70 1.17 8.01
N PRO A 425 5.49 0.87 8.53
CA PRO A 425 4.62 1.92 9.06
C PRO A 425 5.28 2.59 10.26
N LEU A 426 5.26 3.93 10.31
CA LEU A 426 5.80 4.70 11.44
C LEU A 426 4.83 4.75 12.63
N GLU A 427 3.55 4.55 12.35
CA GLU A 427 2.48 4.41 13.33
C GLU A 427 1.88 3.02 13.13
N PRO A 428 2.42 2.00 13.83
CA PRO A 428 1.91 0.65 13.73
C PRO A 428 0.47 0.55 14.24
N ASP A 429 -0.29 -0.35 13.63
CA ASP A 429 -1.61 -0.70 14.11
C ASP A 429 -1.52 -1.70 15.27
N GLU A 430 -1.79 -1.24 16.49
CA GLU A 430 -1.78 -2.04 17.72
C GLU A 430 -2.92 -3.09 17.74
N ALA A 431 -3.96 -2.92 16.91
CA ALA A 431 -5.10 -3.83 16.83
C ALA A 431 -4.91 -4.94 15.77
N SER A 432 -3.73 -5.08 15.16
CA SER A 432 -3.48 -6.17 14.21
C SER A 432 -3.56 -7.52 14.91
N PHE A 433 -4.55 -8.32 14.51
CA PHE A 433 -4.78 -9.69 14.99
C PHE A 433 -3.86 -10.71 14.32
N LEU A 434 -2.84 -10.27 13.58
CA LEU A 434 -1.84 -11.20 13.08
C LEU A 434 -1.01 -11.71 14.25
N VAL A 435 -1.52 -12.83 14.75
CA VAL A 435 -0.86 -13.76 15.63
C VAL A 435 -0.62 -13.26 17.04
N ASP A 436 -1.71 -13.20 17.80
CA ASP A 436 -1.64 -13.33 19.25
C ASP A 436 -2.29 -14.65 19.70
N SER A 437 -1.45 -15.52 20.26
CA SER A 437 -1.87 -16.61 21.12
C SER A 437 -0.68 -16.88 22.04
N ASN A 438 -0.67 -16.14 23.15
CA ASN A 438 0.15 -16.31 24.35
C ASN A 438 1.66 -16.41 24.11
N ASP A 439 2.35 -15.28 24.27
CA ASP A 439 3.75 -15.26 24.68
C ASP A 439 3.79 -15.06 26.20
N ASP A 440 3.36 -16.08 26.97
CA ASP A 440 3.75 -16.21 28.37
C ASP A 440 5.22 -16.61 28.40
N SER A 441 6.10 -15.61 28.33
CA SER A 441 7.45 -15.75 28.84
C SER A 441 7.62 -14.79 30.00
N ASP A 442 7.45 -15.36 31.21
CA ASP A 442 7.98 -14.81 32.44
C ASP A 442 9.47 -14.52 32.24
N SER A 443 9.76 -13.26 31.94
CA SER A 443 11.05 -12.66 32.24
C SER A 443 10.78 -11.56 33.25
N GLU A 444 10.76 -11.95 34.52
CA GLU A 444 11.00 -11.02 35.61
C GLU A 444 12.43 -10.52 35.50
N ASP A 445 12.67 -9.47 34.70
CA ASP A 445 13.73 -8.53 35.01
C ASP A 445 13.47 -7.11 34.47
N ASP A 446 13.73 -6.17 35.38
CA ASP A 446 13.68 -4.72 35.35
C ASP A 446 12.33 -3.97 35.25
N GLY A 447 11.87 -3.53 36.43
CA GLY A 447 10.78 -2.59 36.66
C GLY A 447 11.07 -1.16 36.20
N GLY A 448 11.31 -0.97 34.91
CA GLY A 448 11.28 0.32 34.25
C GLY A 448 9.95 0.51 33.51
N ARG A 449 9.17 1.53 33.85
CA ARG A 449 8.05 2.03 33.02
C ARG A 449 8.56 2.28 31.59
N GLY A 450 8.41 1.30 30.70
CA GLY A 450 8.82 1.37 29.32
C GLY A 450 7.92 2.33 28.55
N LYS A 451 8.36 3.59 28.43
CA LYS A 451 7.85 4.52 27.41
C LYS A 451 7.76 3.78 26.07
N GLY A 452 6.60 3.80 25.43
CA GLY A 452 6.33 3.14 24.15
C GLY A 452 7.53 3.25 23.21
N GLY A 453 8.12 2.09 22.89
CA GLY A 453 9.26 2.01 22.01
C GLY A 453 8.89 2.64 20.68
N ARG A 454 9.54 3.76 20.34
CA ARG A 454 9.32 4.45 19.06
C ARG A 454 9.50 3.41 17.95
N ALA A 455 8.45 3.18 17.15
CA ALA A 455 8.49 2.25 16.03
C ALA A 455 9.76 2.52 15.22
N LYS A 456 10.64 1.53 15.10
CA LYS A 456 11.90 1.70 14.38
C LYS A 456 11.55 2.00 12.93
N ALA A 457 12.04 3.13 12.43
CA ALA A 457 11.78 3.57 11.07
C ALA A 457 12.61 2.71 10.11
N TRP A 458 12.05 1.59 9.68
CA TRP A 458 12.71 0.63 8.81
C TRP A 458 12.25 0.75 7.36
N PHE A 459 13.10 0.30 6.45
CA PHE A 459 12.65 -0.18 5.16
C PHE A 459 13.33 -1.50 4.82
N ALA A 460 12.66 -2.29 4.00
CA ALA A 460 13.10 -3.61 3.57
C ALA A 460 13.23 -3.64 2.05
N THR A 461 14.23 -4.35 1.55
CA THR A 461 14.38 -4.63 0.12
C THR A 461 14.71 -6.08 -0.13
N GLY A 462 14.29 -6.60 -1.28
CA GLY A 462 14.58 -7.94 -1.76
C GLY A 462 14.90 -7.94 -3.26
N GLY A 463 15.57 -8.98 -3.73
CA GLY A 463 15.94 -9.11 -5.15
C GLY A 463 16.61 -10.43 -5.49
N GLN A 464 17.43 -10.42 -6.54
CA GLN A 464 18.05 -11.60 -7.13
C GLN A 464 19.01 -12.35 -6.21
N GLU A 465 19.47 -11.75 -5.11
CA GLU A 465 20.34 -12.41 -4.15
C GLU A 465 19.62 -13.37 -3.19
N ALA A 466 18.30 -13.55 -3.32
CA ALA A 466 17.47 -14.40 -2.45
C ALA A 466 17.53 -14.03 -0.94
N LYS A 467 17.85 -12.76 -0.65
CA LYS A 467 17.94 -12.20 0.70
C LYS A 467 17.02 -11.01 0.82
N VAL A 468 16.55 -10.76 2.04
CA VAL A 468 15.90 -9.50 2.40
C VAL A 468 16.81 -8.73 3.33
N SER A 469 17.14 -7.50 2.96
CA SER A 469 17.93 -6.61 3.82
C SER A 469 17.01 -5.58 4.48
N LEU A 470 17.25 -5.34 5.78
CA LEU A 470 16.55 -4.37 6.60
C LEU A 470 17.48 -3.22 6.95
N TRP A 471 16.97 -2.01 6.79
CA TRP A 471 17.73 -0.79 6.94
C TRP A 471 17.00 0.13 7.91
N GLU A 472 17.73 0.63 8.90
CA GLU A 472 17.22 1.66 9.79
C GLU A 472 17.43 3.05 9.18
N VAL A 473 16.35 3.83 9.15
CA VAL A 473 16.35 5.20 8.67
C VAL A 473 15.90 6.10 9.78
N TYR A 474 16.86 6.61 10.54
CA TYR A 474 16.58 7.58 11.58
C TYR A 474 15.84 8.78 10.96
N PRO A 475 14.75 9.26 11.58
CA PRO A 475 14.27 10.59 11.25
C PRO A 475 15.45 11.54 11.47
N PRO A 476 15.74 12.48 10.55
CA PRO A 476 16.74 13.50 10.81
C PRO A 476 16.37 14.13 12.16
N SER A 477 17.29 14.07 13.12
CA SER A 477 17.13 14.69 14.42
C SER A 477 16.74 16.16 14.19
N TRP A 478 15.59 16.56 14.73
CA TRP A 478 15.14 17.95 14.70
C TRP A 478 15.93 18.76 15.71
#